data_AF-A0A9W8WI31-F1
#
_entry.id   AF-A0A9W8WI31-F1
#
_cell.length_a   1.000
_cell.length_b   1.000
_cell.length_c   1.000
_cell.angle_alpha   90.00
_cell.angle_beta   90.00
_cell.angle_gamma   90.00
#
_symmetry.space_group_name_H-M   'P 1'
#
loop_
_entity.id
_entity.type
_entity.pdbx_description
1 polymer ?
#
loop_
_entity_poly.entity_id
_entity_poly.type
_entity_poly.pdbx_seq_one_letter_code
_entity_poly.pdbx_strand_id
1 'polypeptide(L)'
;MAVLAGIPQVSVKVRVAGEIATEYEAPSDQVTVVNAGPELPTTHCYIEAKSGAKFGIEMTVDSCFPFPLDDNAVAMFVYIDGAWMKGVFIRSDSFLPQETAKTMEANDTLCRADQEGGEPLIKDFMFSPIVTSMRS
;
A
#
# COMPACT_ATOMS: atom_id res chain seq x y z
N MET A 1 9.98 2.42 -6.33
CA MET A 1 8.86 3.35 -6.10
C MET A 1 7.86 3.11 -7.21
N ALA A 2 6.67 2.61 -6.87
CA ALA A 2 5.60 2.46 -7.84
C ALA A 2 5.00 3.84 -8.14
N VAL A 3 5.34 4.39 -9.31
CA VAL A 3 4.70 5.57 -9.87
C VAL A 3 3.76 5.09 -10.96
N LEU A 4 2.50 5.54 -10.90
CA LEU A 4 1.56 5.29 -11.98
C LEU A 4 1.84 6.31 -13.09
N ALA A 5 2.22 5.84 -14.28
CA ALA A 5 2.64 6.73 -15.37
C ALA A 5 1.59 7.80 -15.76
N GLY A 6 0.30 7.54 -15.52
CA GLY A 6 -0.79 8.49 -15.75
C GLY A 6 -0.99 9.51 -14.61
N ILE A 7 -0.38 9.31 -13.44
CA ILE A 7 -0.59 10.13 -12.23
C ILE A 7 0.74 10.30 -11.46
N PRO A 8 1.70 11.08 -11.99
CA PRO A 8 3.02 11.24 -11.38
C PRO A 8 3.01 11.97 -10.03
N GLN A 9 1.95 12.71 -9.71
CA GLN A 9 1.76 13.41 -8.44
C GLN A 9 1.40 12.47 -7.28
N VAL A 10 1.14 11.19 -7.57
CA VAL A 10 0.89 10.16 -6.57
C VAL A 10 2.01 9.13 -6.63
N SER A 11 2.61 8.85 -5.48
CA SER A 11 3.61 7.79 -5.35
C SER A 11 3.23 6.85 -4.22
N VAL A 12 3.51 5.56 -4.42
CA VAL A 12 3.35 4.53 -3.40
C VAL A 12 4.68 3.83 -3.18
N LYS A 13 5.03 3.62 -1.92
CA LYS A 13 6.25 2.94 -1.49
C LYS A 13 5.90 1.94 -0.39
N VAL A 14 6.66 0.84 -0.33
CA VAL A 14 6.57 -0.08 0.80
C VAL A 14 7.70 0.21 1.78
N ARG A 15 7.38 0.26 3.07
CA ARG A 15 8.35 0.25 4.16
C ARG A 15 8.51 -1.16 4.70
N VAL A 16 9.74 -1.58 4.98
CA VAL A 16 10.04 -2.85 5.64
C VAL A 16 10.99 -2.57 6.80
N ALA A 17 10.61 -3.00 8.00
CA ALA A 17 11.34 -2.71 9.24
C ALA A 17 11.60 -1.21 9.46
N GLY A 18 10.66 -0.36 9.05
CA GLY A 18 10.75 1.10 9.19
C GLY A 18 11.50 1.82 8.06
N GLU A 19 12.15 1.11 7.13
CA GLU A 19 12.90 1.70 6.02
C GLU A 19 12.16 1.57 4.69
N ILE A 20 12.34 2.52 3.77
CA ILE A 20 11.79 2.40 2.41
C ILE A 20 12.47 1.21 1.71
N ALA A 21 11.65 0.26 1.26
CA ALA A 21 12.14 -0.95 0.62
C ALA A 21 12.73 -0.63 -0.76
N THR A 22 13.80 -1.35 -1.11
CA THR A 22 14.29 -1.41 -2.48
C THR A 22 13.29 -2.20 -3.32
N GLU A 23 12.80 -1.59 -4.39
CA GLU A 23 11.92 -2.24 -5.36
C GLU A 23 12.73 -2.75 -6.56
N TYR A 24 12.39 -3.95 -7.01
CA TYR A 24 12.99 -4.64 -8.15
C TYR A 24 11.96 -4.81 -9.25
N GLU A 25 12.40 -4.73 -10.51
CA GLU A 25 11.53 -4.97 -11.66
C GLU A 25 10.98 -6.39 -11.65
N ALA A 26 9.75 -6.54 -12.12
CA ALA A 26 9.14 -7.83 -12.27
C ALA A 26 9.76 -8.61 -13.44
N PRO A 27 10.07 -9.91 -13.29
CA PRO A 27 10.47 -10.74 -14.43
C PRO A 27 9.39 -10.69 -15.51
N SER A 28 9.78 -10.51 -16.78
CA SER A 28 8.87 -10.38 -17.93
C SER A 28 7.90 -11.55 -18.12
N ASP A 29 8.21 -12.69 -17.48
CA ASP A 29 7.62 -13.99 -17.77
C ASP A 29 6.46 -14.33 -16.82
N GLN A 30 6.23 -13.50 -15.79
CA GLN A 30 5.17 -13.72 -14.83
C GLN A 30 3.90 -12.99 -15.26
N VAL A 31 2.97 -13.78 -15.80
CA VAL A 31 1.65 -13.33 -16.25
C VAL A 31 0.94 -12.62 -15.10
N THR A 32 0.65 -11.34 -15.34
CA THR A 32 -0.08 -10.47 -14.44
C THR A 32 -1.46 -11.06 -14.17
N VAL A 33 -1.82 -11.30 -12.89
CA VAL A 33 -3.20 -11.64 -12.51
C VAL A 33 -4.04 -10.36 -12.63
N VAL A 34 -4.43 -10.02 -13.85
CA VAL A 34 -5.31 -8.87 -14.13
C VAL A 34 -6.73 -9.38 -14.19
N ASN A 35 -7.43 -9.36 -13.05
CA ASN A 35 -8.89 -9.32 -13.02
C ASN A 35 -9.34 -7.86 -12.80
N ALA A 36 -8.83 -6.94 -13.62
CA ALA A 36 -9.37 -5.59 -13.72
C ALA A 36 -9.88 -5.40 -15.14
N GLY A 37 -11.05 -4.78 -15.28
CA GLY A 37 -11.61 -4.37 -16.56
C GLY A 37 -10.69 -3.40 -17.32
N PRO A 38 -11.20 -2.73 -18.37
CA PRO A 38 -10.35 -2.02 -19.33
C PRO A 38 -9.41 -0.97 -18.69
N GLU A 39 -8.11 -1.10 -18.99
CA GLU A 39 -7.06 -0.06 -19.04
C GLU A 39 -6.78 0.83 -17.81
N LEU A 40 -6.86 0.34 -16.57
CA LEU A 40 -6.28 1.07 -15.44
C LEU A 40 -4.74 0.95 -15.45
N PRO A 41 -3.97 2.05 -15.28
CA PRO A 41 -2.53 1.98 -15.14
C PRO A 41 -2.14 1.11 -13.95
N THR A 42 -1.33 0.07 -14.20
CA THR A 42 -0.82 -0.83 -13.16
C THR A 42 0.69 -0.90 -13.23
N THR A 43 1.34 -0.88 -12.06
CA THR A 43 2.77 -1.11 -11.91
C THR A 43 2.98 -2.33 -11.03
N HIS A 44 3.91 -3.20 -11.40
CA HIS A 44 4.26 -4.38 -10.63
C HIS A 44 5.76 -4.37 -10.30
N CYS A 45 6.10 -4.59 -9.04
CA CYS A 45 7.46 -4.64 -8.55
C CYS A 45 7.59 -5.67 -7.43
N TYR A 46 8.81 -6.09 -7.16
CA TYR A 46 9.14 -6.97 -6.04
C TYR A 46 9.91 -6.20 -4.99
N ILE A 47 9.76 -6.61 -3.73
CA ILE A 47 10.59 -6.15 -2.63
C ILE A 47 11.16 -7.37 -1.91
N GLU A 48 12.28 -7.19 -1.23
CA GLU A 48 12.84 -8.24 -0.39
C GLU A 48 11.90 -8.51 0.81
N ALA A 49 11.41 -9.75 0.92
CA ALA A 49 10.66 -10.17 2.09
C ALA A 49 11.61 -10.47 3.25
N LYS A 50 11.33 -9.87 4.42
CA LYS A 50 12.10 -10.10 5.65
C LYS A 50 11.21 -10.77 6.70
N SER A 51 11.49 -12.03 7.00
CA SER A 51 10.70 -12.84 7.94
C SER A 51 10.53 -12.14 9.29
N GLY A 52 9.29 -12.03 9.77
CA GLY A 52 8.99 -11.40 11.04
C GLY A 52 9.23 -9.89 11.06
N ALA A 53 9.49 -9.25 9.92
CA ALA A 53 9.54 -7.80 9.82
C ALA A 53 8.13 -7.23 9.62
N LYS A 54 7.87 -6.10 10.29
CA LYS A 54 6.72 -5.23 9.98
C LYS A 54 6.92 -4.62 8.60
N PHE A 55 5.83 -4.48 7.88
CA PHE A 55 5.80 -3.66 6.67
C PHE A 55 4.65 -2.66 6.69
N GLY A 56 4.76 -1.63 5.86
CA GLY A 56 3.75 -0.58 5.72
C GLY A 56 3.70 -0.08 4.29
N ILE A 57 2.56 0.41 3.86
CA ILE A 57 2.37 1.00 2.54
C ILE A 57 2.19 2.50 2.72
N GLU A 58 3.13 3.26 2.17
CA GLU A 58 3.20 4.72 2.24
C GLU A 58 2.68 5.31 0.92
N MET A 59 1.59 6.08 0.98
CA MET A 59 1.08 6.88 -0.13
C MET A 59 1.47 8.33 0.09
N THR A 60 2.07 8.95 -0.92
CA THR A 60 2.36 10.38 -0.93
C THR A 60 1.65 11.05 -2.11
N VAL A 61 0.95 12.15 -1.83
CA VAL A 61 0.23 12.97 -2.82
C VAL A 61 0.83 14.37 -2.79
N ASP A 62 1.33 14.81 -3.95
CA ASP A 62 1.81 16.19 -4.14
C ASP A 62 0.64 17.18 -4.05
N SER A 63 0.88 18.37 -3.50
CA SER A 63 -0.16 19.40 -3.36
C SER A 63 -0.63 19.96 -4.71
N CYS A 64 0.13 19.78 -5.78
CA CYS A 64 -0.25 20.09 -7.15
C CYS A 64 -1.09 19.00 -7.81
N PHE A 65 -1.51 17.95 -7.09
CA PHE A 65 -2.42 16.94 -7.63
C PHE A 65 -3.73 17.59 -8.11
N PRO A 66 -4.17 17.34 -9.35
CA PRO A 66 -5.37 17.99 -9.91
C PRO A 66 -6.63 17.30 -9.41
N PHE A 67 -7.06 17.60 -8.17
CA PHE A 67 -8.31 17.09 -7.62
C PHE A 67 -9.50 17.46 -8.52
N PRO A 68 -10.32 16.49 -8.96
CA PRO A 68 -11.57 16.78 -9.67
C PRO A 68 -12.50 17.64 -8.83
N LEU A 69 -13.38 18.40 -9.49
CA LEU A 69 -14.28 19.36 -8.81
C LEU A 69 -15.20 18.69 -7.78
N ASP A 70 -15.65 17.47 -8.09
CA ASP A 70 -16.57 16.68 -7.26
C ASP A 70 -15.86 15.63 -6.38
N ASP A 71 -14.59 15.30 -6.68
CA ASP A 71 -13.77 14.34 -5.95
C ASP A 71 -12.61 15.05 -5.26
N ASN A 72 -12.74 15.29 -3.96
CA ASN A 72 -11.76 16.05 -3.21
C ASN A 72 -10.74 15.18 -2.46
N ALA A 73 -10.57 13.92 -2.85
CA ALA A 73 -9.68 12.99 -2.15
C ALA A 73 -9.01 11.96 -3.06
N VAL A 74 -7.77 11.60 -2.72
CA VAL A 74 -7.07 10.41 -3.24
C VAL A 74 -7.16 9.32 -2.18
N ALA A 75 -7.67 8.15 -2.56
CA ALA A 75 -7.79 6.99 -1.66
C ALA A 75 -6.85 5.86 -2.07
N MET A 76 -6.19 5.26 -1.09
CA MET A 76 -5.44 4.02 -1.24
C MET A 76 -6.16 2.90 -0.50
N PHE A 77 -6.44 1.81 -1.21
CA PHE A 77 -7.00 0.59 -0.65
C PHE A 77 -5.93 -0.50 -0.66
N VAL A 78 -5.61 -1.03 0.51
CA VAL A 78 -4.61 -2.08 0.68
C VAL A 78 -5.31 -3.43 0.72
N TYR A 79 -4.87 -4.31 -0.17
CA TYR A 79 -5.25 -5.72 -0.19
C TYR A 79 -4.01 -6.58 0.02
N ILE A 80 -4.07 -7.54 0.95
CA ILE A 80 -3.00 -8.51 1.21
C ILE A 80 -3.57 -9.89 0.93
N ASP A 81 -2.90 -10.67 0.08
CA ASP A 81 -3.34 -12.00 -0.36
C ASP A 81 -4.80 -12.03 -0.88
N GLY A 82 -5.23 -10.94 -1.52
CA GLY A 82 -6.59 -10.75 -2.05
C GLY A 82 -7.64 -10.33 -1.02
N ALA A 83 -7.31 -10.27 0.27
CA ALA A 83 -8.20 -9.77 1.31
C ALA A 83 -8.06 -8.26 1.50
N TRP A 84 -9.18 -7.55 1.64
CA TRP A 84 -9.18 -6.12 1.98
C TRP A 84 -8.68 -5.91 3.41
N MET A 85 -7.72 -5.00 3.60
CA MET A 85 -7.08 -4.77 4.89
C MET A 85 -7.37 -3.38 5.45
N LYS A 86 -7.14 -2.34 4.66
CA LYS A 86 -7.26 -0.95 5.11
C LYS A 86 -7.47 0.01 3.94
N GLY A 87 -8.23 1.08 4.18
CA GLY A 87 -8.31 2.24 3.30
C GLY A 87 -7.74 3.47 4.01
N VAL A 88 -6.92 4.26 3.30
CA VAL A 88 -6.49 5.59 3.74
C VAL A 88 -6.78 6.60 2.65
N PHE A 89 -7.00 7.86 3.02
CA PHE A 89 -7.30 8.91 2.06
C PHE A 89 -6.61 10.22 2.42
N ILE A 90 -6.20 10.96 1.37
CA ILE A 90 -5.69 12.33 1.47
C ILE A 90 -6.68 13.24 0.78
N ARG A 91 -7.21 14.21 1.51
CA ARG A 91 -8.16 15.20 0.99
C ARG A 91 -7.45 16.47 0.55
N SER A 92 -7.97 17.15 -0.47
CA SER A 92 -7.46 18.44 -0.96
C SER A 92 -7.50 19.52 0.12
N ASP A 93 -8.54 19.50 0.96
CA ASP A 93 -8.73 20.44 2.08
C ASP A 93 -7.78 20.17 3.27
N SER A 94 -7.00 19.09 3.22
CA SER A 94 -6.15 18.66 4.32
C SER A 94 -4.70 19.15 4.21
N PHE A 95 -4.32 19.78 3.10
CA PHE A 95 -3.00 20.35 2.90
C PHE A 95 -2.87 21.66 3.67
N LEU A 96 -1.77 21.83 4.41
CA LEU A 96 -1.43 23.12 5.02
C LEU A 96 -0.92 24.09 3.94
N PRO A 97 -1.04 25.42 4.13
CA PRO A 97 -0.68 26.41 3.11
C PRO A 97 0.76 26.35 2.55
N GLN A 98 1.68 25.72 3.27
CA GLN A 98 3.09 25.56 2.87
C GLN A 98 3.47 24.09 2.57
N GLU A 99 2.51 23.17 2.63
CA GLU A 99 2.75 21.75 2.42
C GLU A 99 2.81 21.45 0.92
N THR A 100 3.95 20.95 0.45
CA THR A 100 4.16 20.59 -0.97
C THR A 100 3.73 19.17 -1.28
N ALA A 101 3.63 18.31 -0.29
CA ALA A 101 3.14 16.95 -0.41
C ALA A 101 2.66 16.45 0.95
N LYS A 102 1.72 15.52 0.92
CA LYS A 102 1.18 14.87 2.11
C LYS A 102 1.35 13.37 2.02
N THR A 103 1.73 12.75 3.14
CA THR A 103 2.00 11.32 3.21
C THR A 103 1.08 10.66 4.23
N MET A 104 0.54 9.49 3.86
CA MET A 104 -0.25 8.61 4.73
C MET A 104 0.32 7.20 4.67
N GLU A 105 0.28 6.50 5.80
CA GLU A 105 0.79 5.13 5.91
C GLU A 105 -0.32 4.17 6.35
N ALA A 106 -0.35 2.99 5.72
CA ALA A 106 -1.14 1.85 6.14
C ALA A 106 -0.20 0.70 6.53
N ASN A 107 -0.11 0.42 7.84
CA ASN A 107 0.81 -0.57 8.42
C ASN A 107 0.13 -1.55 9.39
N ASP A 108 -1.18 -1.38 9.60
CA ASP A 108 -1.99 -2.23 10.48
C ASP A 108 -3.43 -2.34 9.95
N THR A 109 -4.21 -3.21 10.57
CA THR A 109 -5.66 -3.24 10.42
C THR A 109 -6.35 -3.50 11.76
N LEU A 110 -7.56 -2.98 11.91
CA LEU A 110 -8.44 -3.25 13.04
C LEU A 110 -9.26 -4.50 12.74
N CYS A 111 -8.95 -5.60 13.40
CA CYS A 111 -9.76 -6.80 13.37
C CYS A 111 -10.89 -6.70 14.40
N ARG A 112 -12.12 -7.03 13.96
CA ARG A 112 -13.22 -7.25 14.90
C ARG A 112 -12.86 -8.41 15.81
N ALA A 113 -13.34 -8.36 17.06
CA ALA A 113 -13.20 -9.48 17.97
C ALA A 113 -13.92 -10.71 17.39
N ASP A 114 -13.30 -11.88 17.59
CA ASP A 114 -13.87 -13.16 17.17
C ASP A 114 -15.10 -13.55 18.01
N GLN A 115 -15.28 -12.91 19.17
CA GLN A 115 -16.41 -13.12 20.08
C GLN A 115 -17.23 -11.85 20.28
N GLU A 116 -18.53 -12.02 20.43
CA GLU A 116 -19.48 -10.94 20.72
C GLU A 116 -19.15 -10.31 22.10
N GLY A 117 -18.86 -9.00 22.10
CA GLY A 117 -18.42 -8.26 23.30
C GLY A 117 -16.90 -8.26 23.56
N GLY A 118 -16.09 -8.86 22.68
CA GLY A 118 -14.63 -8.76 22.76
C GLY A 118 -14.09 -7.41 22.27
N GLU A 119 -12.92 -7.03 22.78
CA GLU A 119 -12.22 -5.83 22.32
C GLU A 119 -11.62 -6.04 20.92
N PRO A 120 -11.68 -5.02 20.04
CA PRO A 120 -11.06 -5.11 18.73
C PRO A 120 -9.54 -5.19 18.85
N LEU A 121 -8.91 -5.94 17.94
CA LEU A 121 -7.47 -6.14 17.94
C LEU A 121 -6.84 -5.39 16.78
N ILE A 122 -5.76 -4.65 17.05
CA ILE A 122 -4.91 -4.07 16.01
C ILE A 122 -3.88 -5.14 15.61
N LYS A 123 -3.84 -5.46 14.32
CA LYS A 123 -2.83 -6.36 13.74
C LYS A 123 -1.93 -5.61 12.81
N ASP A 124 -0.63 -5.61 13.12
CA ASP A 124 0.41 -5.11 12.22
C ASP A 124 0.50 -5.96 10.96
N PHE A 125 0.87 -5.36 9.84
CA PHE A 125 1.24 -6.08 8.64
C PHE A 125 2.65 -6.68 8.82
N MET A 126 2.73 -8.01 8.76
CA MET A 126 3.94 -8.77 9.07
C MET A 126 4.19 -9.80 7.99
N PHE A 127 5.45 -9.94 7.55
CA PHE A 127 5.82 -11.07 6.72
C PHE A 127 5.85 -12.35 7.56
N SER A 128 5.24 -13.40 7.02
CA SER A 128 5.31 -14.74 7.60
C SER A 128 6.75 -15.25 7.65
N PRO A 129 7.11 -16.10 8.64
CA PRO A 129 8.39 -16.79 8.64
C PRO A 129 8.59 -17.60 7.35
N ILE A 130 9.75 -17.47 6.72
CA ILE A 130 10.13 -18.30 5.58
C ILE A 130 10.51 -19.68 6.10
N VAL A 131 9.67 -20.68 5.84
CA VAL A 131 9.96 -22.08 6.16
C VAL A 131 10.59 -22.74 4.94
N THR A 132 11.92 -22.78 4.89
CA THR A 132 12.63 -23.61 3.92
C THR A 132 12.66 -25.05 4.43
N SER A 133 11.79 -25.91 3.92
CA SER A 133 11.93 -27.35 4.14
C SER A 133 13.21 -27.83 3.45
N MET A 134 14.27 -28.10 4.20
CA MET A 134 15.39 -28.87 3.65
C MET A 134 14.87 -30.28 3.35
N ARG A 135 14.78 -30.63 2.06
CA ARG A 135 14.70 -32.04 1.67
C ARG A 135 16.07 -32.65 1.96
N SER A 136 16.14 -33.48 3.00
CA SER A 136 17.26 -34.40 3.28
C SER A 136 17.33 -35.50 2.24
#